data_AF-A0A4P2QZS7-F1
#
_entry.id   AF-A0A4P2QZS7-F1
#
_cell.length_a   1.000
_cell.length_b   1.000
_cell.length_c   1.000
_cell.angle_alpha   90.00
_cell.angle_beta   90.00
_cell.angle_gamma   90.00
#
_symmetry.space_group_name_H-M   'P 1'
#
loop_
_entity.id
_entity.type
_entity.pdbx_description
1 polymer ?
#
loop_
_entity_poly.entity_id
_entity_poly.type
_entity_poly.pdbx_seq_one_letter_code
_entity_poly.pdbx_strand_id
1 'polypeptide(L)'
;MNHRCGVLLVVLACGCSIVDPSDRDELRNRIASLPPDRIDFLTKLSMDSATTKWFQTRDKNDQVGKLQCRYQAGGQWTNWADQEPPCTVADILDILLGTPKNITYVMAKDLWQSVETQARKTDLLNSLPIQGGATVECRFVWDFRYDPDKLPAEMTDPSAVDFDDIMQALIELPAPPPGWAFPELVPLLCPLGAGPGWGCPPNPTDPAGGEPTNPTGGQPGDRP
;
A
#
# COMPACT_ATOMS: atom_id res chain seq x y z
N MET A 1 54.39 37.77 23.02
CA MET A 1 54.41 37.09 21.70
C MET A 1 53.97 35.65 21.90
N ASN A 2 53.11 35.20 20.98
CA ASN A 2 52.69 33.81 20.70
C ASN A 2 51.56 33.19 21.54
N HIS A 3 50.34 33.52 21.10
CA HIS A 3 49.19 32.63 21.07
C HIS A 3 49.52 31.28 20.41
N ARG A 4 48.89 30.21 20.89
CA ARG A 4 48.32 29.15 20.04
C ARG A 4 47.22 28.41 20.80
N CYS A 5 45.97 28.74 20.46
CA CYS A 5 44.78 27.95 20.75
C CYS A 5 44.92 26.59 20.06
N GLY A 6 44.87 25.51 20.84
CA GLY A 6 44.62 24.17 20.33
C GLY A 6 43.13 24.03 20.04
N VAL A 7 42.75 24.11 18.77
CA VAL A 7 41.42 23.70 18.31
C VAL A 7 41.39 22.18 18.32
N LEU A 8 40.72 21.58 19.30
CA LEU A 8 40.37 20.16 19.25
C LEU A 8 39.23 20.03 18.23
N LEU A 9 39.56 19.59 17.02
CA LEU A 9 38.61 19.18 16.00
C LEU A 9 37.79 18.01 16.55
N VAL A 10 36.59 18.32 17.03
CA VAL A 10 35.54 17.32 17.25
C VAL A 10 35.16 16.83 15.86
N VAL A 11 35.60 15.62 15.52
CA VAL A 11 35.08 14.88 14.37
C VAL A 11 33.64 14.51 14.71
N LEU A 12 32.71 15.44 14.44
CA LEU A 12 31.31 15.08 14.25
C LEU A 12 31.25 14.26 12.97
N ALA A 13 31.40 12.95 13.11
CA ALA A 13 30.95 12.01 12.10
C ALA A 13 29.41 12.10 12.07
N CYS A 14 28.90 13.04 11.30
CA CYS A 14 27.55 12.95 10.76
C CYS A 14 27.51 11.68 9.91
N GLY A 15 27.08 10.57 10.51
CA GLY A 15 26.77 9.33 9.83
C GLY A 15 25.51 9.51 8.99
N CYS A 16 25.59 10.36 7.97
CA CYS A 16 24.80 10.15 6.77
C CYS A 16 25.41 8.88 6.16
N SER A 17 24.67 7.77 6.07
CA SER A 17 25.06 6.75 5.11
C SER A 17 25.10 7.48 3.77
N ILE A 18 26.30 7.70 3.25
CA ILE A 18 26.48 8.21 1.90
C ILE A 18 26.06 7.04 1.05
N VAL A 19 24.76 6.97 0.76
CA VAL A 19 24.25 6.17 -0.34
C VAL A 19 25.07 6.58 -1.55
N ASP A 20 25.92 5.69 -2.05
CA ASP A 20 26.69 5.97 -3.24
C ASP A 20 25.68 6.13 -4.39
N PRO A 21 25.67 7.25 -5.12
CA PRO A 21 24.85 7.38 -6.33
C PRO A 21 25.01 6.19 -7.28
N SER A 22 26.19 5.54 -7.28
CA SER A 22 26.47 4.31 -8.02
C SER A 22 25.56 3.13 -7.65
N ASP A 23 25.20 2.97 -6.36
CA ASP A 23 24.35 1.85 -5.91
C ASP A 23 22.91 2.02 -6.41
N ARG A 24 22.42 3.27 -6.44
CA ARG A 24 21.12 3.61 -7.02
C ARG A 24 21.09 3.38 -8.52
N ASP A 25 22.15 3.77 -9.23
CA ASP A 25 22.26 3.58 -10.66
C ASP A 25 22.37 2.08 -11.03
N GLU A 26 23.11 1.29 -10.26
CA GLU A 26 23.18 -0.15 -10.44
C GLU A 26 21.80 -0.80 -10.20
N LEU A 27 21.11 -0.45 -9.11
CA LEU A 27 19.77 -0.97 -8.83
C LEU A 27 18.79 -0.60 -9.94
N ARG A 28 18.80 0.65 -10.41
CA ARG A 28 17.99 1.11 -11.55
C ARG A 28 18.23 0.24 -12.78
N ASN A 29 19.49 0.01 -13.12
CA ASN A 29 19.86 -0.83 -14.28
C ASN A 29 19.42 -2.29 -14.11
N ARG A 30 19.51 -2.84 -12.89
CA ARG A 30 19.03 -4.21 -12.62
C ARG A 30 17.53 -4.33 -12.78
N ILE A 31 16.76 -3.40 -12.22
CA ILE A 31 15.30 -3.37 -12.38
C ILE A 31 14.92 -3.23 -13.86
N ALA A 32 15.58 -2.32 -14.58
CA ALA A 32 15.33 -2.11 -16.02
C ALA A 32 15.63 -3.34 -16.88
N SER A 33 16.53 -4.23 -16.42
CA SER A 33 16.89 -5.47 -17.11
C SER A 33 15.97 -6.66 -16.82
N LEU A 34 15.01 -6.51 -15.89
CA LEU A 34 14.09 -7.58 -15.54
C LEU A 34 13.12 -7.90 -16.69
N PRO A 35 12.56 -9.13 -16.72
CA PRO A 35 11.49 -9.46 -17.65
C PRO A 35 10.26 -8.54 -17.48
N PRO A 36 9.51 -8.25 -18.56
CA PRO A 36 8.39 -7.29 -18.52
C PRO A 36 7.31 -7.62 -17.48
N ASP A 37 7.00 -8.89 -17.25
CA ASP A 37 6.04 -9.35 -16.22
C ASP A 37 6.51 -8.98 -14.80
N ARG A 38 7.82 -8.92 -14.59
CA ARG A 38 8.42 -8.55 -13.30
C ARG A 38 8.44 -7.04 -13.11
N ILE A 39 8.69 -6.30 -14.18
CA ILE A 39 8.55 -4.84 -14.17
C ILE A 39 7.09 -4.46 -13.87
N ASP A 40 6.11 -5.07 -14.54
CA ASP A 40 4.67 -4.82 -14.29
C ASP A 40 4.29 -5.10 -12.83
N PHE A 41 4.78 -6.20 -12.25
CA PHE A 41 4.59 -6.51 -10.83
C PHE A 41 5.17 -5.40 -9.93
N LEU A 42 6.40 -4.97 -10.17
CA LEU A 42 7.06 -3.94 -9.38
C LEU A 42 6.41 -2.56 -9.55
N THR A 43 5.92 -2.25 -10.76
CA THR A 43 5.13 -1.05 -11.02
C THR A 43 3.86 -1.05 -10.19
N LYS A 44 3.09 -2.16 -10.18
CA LYS A 44 1.87 -2.27 -9.36
C LYS A 44 2.15 -2.18 -7.87
N LEU A 45 3.26 -2.76 -7.42
CA LEU A 45 3.73 -2.63 -6.04
C LEU A 45 4.03 -1.17 -5.67
N SER A 46 4.66 -0.42 -6.58
CA SER A 46 4.90 1.01 -6.41
C SER A 46 3.60 1.82 -6.36
N MET A 47 2.67 1.55 -7.27
CA MET A 47 1.34 2.19 -7.27
C MET A 47 0.56 1.91 -5.98
N ASP A 48 0.61 0.68 -5.46
CA ASP A 48 0.04 0.31 -4.15
C ASP A 48 0.70 1.08 -3.00
N SER A 49 2.04 1.16 -2.98
CA SER A 49 2.77 1.93 -1.97
C SER A 49 2.37 3.41 -1.99
N ALA A 50 2.34 4.03 -3.17
CA ALA A 50 1.89 5.42 -3.35
C ALA A 50 0.46 5.62 -2.86
N THR A 51 -0.44 4.70 -3.23
CA THR A 51 -1.84 4.72 -2.82
C THR A 51 -2.00 4.61 -1.30
N THR A 52 -1.29 3.67 -0.68
CA THR A 52 -1.32 3.44 0.76
C THR A 52 -0.86 4.69 1.52
N LYS A 53 0.27 5.29 1.12
CA LYS A 53 0.77 6.53 1.72
C LYS A 53 -0.20 7.69 1.55
N TRP A 54 -0.77 7.84 0.37
CA TRP A 54 -1.71 8.92 0.10
C TRP A 54 -2.95 8.81 1.01
N PHE A 55 -3.50 7.61 1.15
CA PHE A 55 -4.65 7.35 2.03
C PHE A 55 -4.36 7.47 3.52
N GLN A 56 -3.12 7.22 3.97
CA GLN A 56 -2.73 7.45 5.37
C GLN A 56 -2.92 8.90 5.83
N THR A 57 -3.02 9.85 4.90
CA THR A 57 -3.28 11.27 5.19
C THR A 57 -4.77 11.64 5.23
N ARG A 58 -5.68 10.68 5.05
CA ARG A 58 -7.13 10.91 4.89
C ARG A 58 -7.94 10.31 6.05
N ASP A 59 -9.17 10.79 6.22
CA ASP A 59 -10.08 10.18 7.20
C ASP A 59 -10.45 8.77 6.71
N LYS A 60 -10.30 7.78 7.58
CA LYS A 60 -10.62 6.39 7.26
C LYS A 60 -12.09 6.17 6.86
N ASN A 61 -12.99 7.05 7.31
CA ASN A 61 -14.42 6.98 7.00
C ASN A 61 -14.82 7.84 5.80
N ASP A 62 -13.86 8.54 5.16
CA ASP A 62 -14.17 9.28 3.95
C ASP A 62 -14.69 8.33 2.87
N GLN A 63 -15.77 8.74 2.21
CA GLN A 63 -16.36 8.01 1.12
C GLN A 63 -15.48 8.15 -0.14
N VAL A 64 -14.94 7.01 -0.59
CA VAL A 64 -14.21 6.86 -1.86
C VAL A 64 -15.19 6.69 -3.03
N GLY A 65 -16.32 6.03 -2.79
CA GLY A 65 -17.38 5.89 -3.77
C GLY A 65 -18.57 5.11 -3.23
N LYS A 66 -19.45 4.67 -4.12
CA LYS A 66 -20.66 3.94 -3.75
C LYS A 66 -21.14 3.06 -4.87
N LEU A 67 -21.98 2.08 -4.52
CA LEU A 67 -22.78 1.39 -5.51
C LEU A 67 -24.06 2.16 -5.79
N GLN A 68 -24.42 2.20 -7.06
CA GLN A 68 -25.76 2.52 -7.51
C GLN A 68 -26.36 1.28 -8.15
N CYS A 69 -27.56 0.91 -7.76
CA CYS A 69 -28.28 -0.21 -8.36
C CYS A 69 -29.62 0.26 -8.95
N ARG A 70 -30.09 -0.47 -9.95
CA ARG A 70 -31.44 -0.36 -10.50
C ARG A 70 -31.97 -1.76 -10.79
N TYR A 71 -33.28 -1.90 -10.88
CA TYR A 71 -33.89 -3.18 -11.21
C TYR A 71 -34.96 -3.03 -12.28
N GLN A 72 -35.25 -4.14 -12.96
CA GLN A 72 -36.29 -4.23 -13.96
C GLN A 72 -37.47 -5.04 -13.42
N ALA A 73 -38.65 -4.43 -13.38
CA ALA A 73 -39.91 -5.07 -13.01
C ALA A 73 -40.95 -4.76 -14.09
N GLY A 74 -41.65 -5.78 -14.62
CA GLY A 74 -42.68 -5.57 -15.65
C GLY A 74 -42.15 -4.95 -16.95
N GLY A 75 -40.87 -5.14 -17.27
CA GLY A 75 -40.25 -4.66 -18.50
C GLY A 75 -39.66 -3.24 -18.44
N GLN A 76 -39.89 -2.48 -17.36
CA GLN A 76 -39.33 -1.14 -17.18
C GLN A 76 -38.22 -1.12 -16.12
N TRP A 77 -37.17 -0.36 -16.40
CA TRP A 77 -36.07 -0.12 -15.46
C TRP A 77 -36.42 1.00 -14.50
N THR A 78 -36.09 0.82 -13.22
CA THR A 78 -36.09 1.93 -12.26
C THR A 78 -34.94 2.90 -12.52
N ASN A 79 -35.02 4.06 -11.86
CA ASN A 79 -33.87 4.95 -11.74
C ASN A 79 -32.76 4.26 -10.93
N TRP A 80 -31.53 4.74 -11.12
CA TRP A 80 -30.40 4.38 -10.29
C TRP A 80 -30.62 4.90 -8.87
N ALA A 81 -30.46 4.02 -7.88
CA ALA A 81 -30.54 4.34 -6.47
C ALA A 81 -29.20 4.02 -5.79
N ASP A 82 -28.71 4.97 -4.99
CA ASP A 82 -27.54 4.75 -4.15
C ASP A 82 -27.79 3.59 -3.17
N GLN A 83 -26.75 2.79 -2.94
CA GLN A 83 -26.79 1.67 -2.01
C GLN A 83 -25.81 1.90 -0.86
N GLU A 84 -26.23 1.48 0.32
CA GLU A 84 -25.41 1.45 1.53
C GLU A 84 -24.83 0.05 1.75
N PRO A 85 -23.62 -0.08 2.34
CA PRO A 85 -22.72 1.01 2.70
C PRO A 85 -21.95 1.55 1.48
N PRO A 86 -21.42 2.79 1.55
CA PRO A 86 -20.45 3.27 0.59
C PRO A 86 -19.12 2.55 0.73
N CYS A 87 -18.25 2.69 -0.28
CA CYS A 87 -16.85 2.32 -0.18
C CYS A 87 -16.09 3.44 0.50
N THR A 88 -15.35 3.13 1.55
CA THR A 88 -14.58 4.08 2.35
C THR A 88 -13.08 3.95 2.11
N VAL A 89 -12.30 4.93 2.58
CA VAL A 89 -10.84 4.87 2.62
C VAL A 89 -10.36 3.62 3.37
N ALA A 90 -11.00 3.28 4.49
CA ALA A 90 -10.66 2.09 5.26
C ALA A 90 -10.84 0.80 4.45
N ASP A 91 -11.92 0.69 3.66
CA ASP A 91 -12.17 -0.49 2.84
C ASP A 91 -11.10 -0.69 1.76
N ILE A 92 -10.68 0.39 1.10
CA ILE A 92 -9.62 0.33 0.10
C ILE A 92 -8.28 -0.04 0.75
N LEU A 93 -7.93 0.58 1.88
CA LEU A 93 -6.71 0.24 2.61
C LEU A 93 -6.71 -1.21 3.09
N ASP A 94 -7.83 -1.72 3.61
CA ASP A 94 -7.94 -3.11 4.05
C ASP A 94 -7.66 -4.08 2.89
N ILE A 95 -8.22 -3.82 1.71
CA ILE A 95 -7.96 -4.64 0.52
C ILE A 95 -6.48 -4.58 0.11
N LEU A 96 -5.88 -3.39 0.05
CA LEU A 96 -4.48 -3.20 -0.35
C LEU A 96 -3.46 -3.81 0.63
N LEU A 97 -3.80 -3.82 1.93
CA LEU A 97 -2.95 -4.38 2.98
C LEU A 97 -3.18 -5.88 3.19
N GLY A 98 -4.41 -6.37 3.00
CA GLY A 98 -4.81 -7.76 3.22
C GLY A 98 -4.61 -8.70 2.03
N THR A 99 -4.47 -8.16 0.81
CA THR A 99 -4.28 -8.98 -0.41
C THR A 99 -2.79 -9.08 -0.76
N PRO A 100 -2.33 -10.18 -1.40
CA PRO A 100 -0.97 -10.24 -1.95
C PRO A 100 -0.66 -9.01 -2.80
N LYS A 101 0.53 -8.44 -2.58
CA LYS A 101 1.01 -7.21 -3.22
C LYS A 101 1.07 -7.33 -4.75
N ASN A 102 -0.03 -7.02 -5.43
CA ASN A 102 -0.13 -6.91 -6.89
C ASN A 102 -1.48 -6.28 -7.35
N ILE A 103 -2.09 -5.45 -6.50
CA ILE A 103 -3.36 -4.78 -6.80
C ILE A 103 -3.15 -3.28 -6.75
N THR A 104 -3.67 -2.59 -7.76
CA THR A 104 -3.68 -1.14 -7.81
C THR A 104 -4.93 -0.59 -7.13
N TYR A 105 -4.95 0.73 -6.93
CA TYR A 105 -6.13 1.45 -6.42
C TYR A 105 -7.43 1.09 -7.15
N VAL A 106 -7.41 1.10 -8.49
CA VAL A 106 -8.59 0.79 -9.32
C VAL A 106 -9.02 -0.67 -9.15
N MET A 107 -8.05 -1.60 -9.08
CA MET A 107 -8.35 -3.01 -8.85
C MET A 107 -8.92 -3.25 -7.45
N ALA A 108 -8.45 -2.54 -6.43
CA ALA A 108 -9.01 -2.63 -5.08
C ALA A 108 -10.49 -2.23 -5.05
N LYS A 109 -10.85 -1.16 -5.77
CA LYS A 109 -12.25 -0.77 -5.96
C LYS A 109 -13.06 -1.82 -6.72
N ASP A 110 -12.50 -2.47 -7.74
CA ASP A 110 -13.19 -3.56 -8.45
C ASP A 110 -13.44 -4.78 -7.56
N LEU A 111 -12.48 -5.13 -6.69
CA LEU A 111 -12.64 -6.19 -5.70
C LEU A 111 -13.76 -5.87 -4.71
N TRP A 112 -13.75 -4.66 -4.14
CA TRP A 112 -14.82 -4.20 -3.25
C TRP A 112 -16.18 -4.24 -3.95
N GLN A 113 -16.26 -3.67 -5.17
CA GLN A 113 -17.49 -3.65 -5.95
C GLN A 113 -18.03 -5.06 -6.22
N SER A 114 -17.16 -6.02 -6.53
CA SER A 114 -17.55 -7.40 -6.83
C SER A 114 -18.27 -8.05 -5.64
N VAL A 115 -17.68 -7.93 -4.44
CA VAL A 115 -18.23 -8.48 -3.20
C VAL A 115 -19.56 -7.82 -2.86
N GLU A 116 -19.60 -6.48 -2.81
CA GLU A 116 -20.82 -5.76 -2.44
C GLU A 116 -21.93 -5.90 -3.48
N THR A 117 -21.62 -5.91 -4.78
CA THR A 117 -22.62 -6.11 -5.83
C THR A 117 -23.33 -7.45 -5.67
N GLN A 118 -22.59 -8.51 -5.33
CA GLN A 118 -23.18 -9.83 -5.13
C GLN A 118 -24.13 -9.87 -3.93
N ALA A 119 -23.74 -9.25 -2.81
CA ALA A 119 -24.58 -9.14 -1.63
C ALA A 119 -25.86 -8.33 -1.93
N ARG A 120 -25.71 -7.14 -2.54
CA ARG A 120 -26.84 -6.24 -2.84
C ARG A 120 -27.83 -6.83 -3.84
N LYS A 121 -27.34 -7.53 -4.87
CA LYS A 121 -28.23 -8.21 -5.82
C LYS A 121 -29.11 -9.24 -5.11
N THR A 122 -28.52 -10.04 -4.23
CA THR A 122 -29.26 -11.04 -3.43
C THR A 122 -30.33 -10.37 -2.57
N ASP A 123 -29.98 -9.32 -1.83
CA ASP A 123 -30.91 -8.61 -0.94
C ASP A 123 -32.06 -7.94 -1.69
N LEU A 124 -31.77 -7.28 -2.82
CA LEU A 124 -32.78 -6.64 -3.66
C LEU A 124 -33.73 -7.68 -4.28
N LEU A 125 -33.20 -8.80 -4.77
CA LEU A 125 -34.05 -9.87 -5.31
C LEU A 125 -34.96 -10.50 -4.25
N ASN A 126 -34.50 -10.62 -3.01
CA ASN A 126 -35.29 -11.19 -1.91
C ASN A 126 -36.33 -10.22 -1.33
N SER A 127 -36.09 -8.91 -1.43
CA SER A 127 -36.98 -7.88 -0.86
C SER A 127 -38.07 -7.40 -1.83
N LEU A 128 -37.87 -7.61 -3.14
CA LEU A 128 -38.81 -7.15 -4.15
C LEU A 128 -39.94 -8.17 -4.40
N PRO A 129 -41.22 -7.80 -4.22
CA PRO A 129 -42.35 -8.68 -4.53
C PRO A 129 -42.62 -8.70 -6.05
N ILE A 130 -41.71 -9.27 -6.84
CA ILE A 130 -41.82 -9.29 -8.31
C ILE A 130 -42.13 -10.71 -8.79
N GLN A 131 -43.40 -10.95 -9.16
CA GLN A 131 -43.79 -12.17 -9.86
C GLN A 131 -43.15 -12.19 -11.27
N GLY A 132 -42.40 -13.25 -11.58
CA GLY A 132 -41.75 -13.44 -12.89
C GLY A 132 -40.23 -13.24 -12.91
N GLY A 133 -39.63 -12.91 -11.77
CA GLY A 133 -38.19 -12.65 -11.67
C GLY A 133 -37.84 -11.20 -12.00
N ALA A 134 -36.85 -10.65 -11.30
CA ALA A 134 -36.34 -9.30 -11.51
C ALA A 134 -34.89 -9.37 -11.97
N THR A 135 -34.49 -8.44 -12.83
CA THR A 135 -33.07 -8.25 -13.17
C THR A 135 -32.53 -7.08 -12.37
N VAL A 136 -31.40 -7.26 -11.69
CA VAL A 136 -30.73 -6.20 -10.93
C VAL A 136 -29.40 -5.87 -11.59
N GLU A 137 -29.17 -4.59 -11.84
CA GLU A 137 -27.92 -4.05 -12.36
C GLU A 137 -27.33 -3.10 -11.32
N CYS A 138 -26.02 -3.20 -11.07
CA CYS A 138 -25.30 -2.34 -10.15
C CYS A 138 -24.03 -1.80 -10.83
N ARG A 139 -23.67 -0.57 -10.52
CA ARG A 139 -22.43 0.08 -10.95
C ARG A 139 -21.78 0.79 -9.77
N PHE A 140 -20.46 0.90 -9.83
CA PHE A 140 -19.72 1.75 -8.91
C PHE A 140 -19.69 3.19 -9.42
N VAL A 141 -19.79 4.14 -8.52
CA VAL A 141 -19.66 5.57 -8.78
C VAL A 141 -18.64 6.14 -7.80
N TRP A 142 -17.58 6.75 -8.32
CA TRP A 142 -16.57 7.42 -7.51
C TRP A 142 -17.15 8.66 -6.82
N ASP A 143 -16.65 8.94 -5.62
CA ASP A 143 -16.69 10.29 -5.07
C ASP A 143 -15.68 11.15 -5.85
N PHE A 144 -16.05 12.37 -6.20
CA PHE A 144 -15.25 13.23 -7.09
C PHE A 144 -13.83 13.52 -6.54
N ARG A 145 -13.62 13.45 -5.22
CA ARG A 145 -12.31 13.65 -4.58
C ARG A 145 -11.36 12.47 -4.81
N TYR A 146 -11.92 11.31 -5.11
CA TYR A 146 -11.23 10.03 -5.21
C TYR A 146 -11.33 9.43 -6.62
N ASP A 147 -11.92 10.16 -7.56
CA ASP A 147 -11.93 9.79 -8.96
C ASP A 147 -10.49 9.63 -9.48
N PRO A 148 -10.15 8.52 -10.16
CA PRO A 148 -8.80 8.27 -10.66
C PRO A 148 -8.18 9.42 -11.47
N ASP A 149 -8.99 10.21 -12.17
CA ASP A 149 -8.53 11.35 -12.97
C ASP A 149 -8.14 12.58 -12.11
N LYS A 150 -8.43 12.54 -10.81
CA LYS A 150 -8.12 13.61 -9.83
C LYS A 150 -7.03 13.23 -8.85
N LEU A 151 -6.59 11.97 -8.89
CA LEU A 151 -5.56 11.45 -8.01
C LEU A 151 -4.16 11.67 -8.61
N PRO A 152 -3.11 11.62 -7.77
CA PRO A 152 -1.73 11.58 -8.25
C PRO A 152 -1.54 10.46 -9.28
N ALA A 153 -0.80 10.75 -10.36
CA ALA A 153 -0.68 9.87 -11.51
C ALA A 153 0.01 8.55 -11.15
N GLU A 154 0.96 8.58 -10.24
CA GLU A 154 1.67 7.41 -9.72
C GLU A 154 0.75 6.37 -9.04
N MET A 155 -0.50 6.73 -8.71
CA MET A 155 -1.48 5.82 -8.14
C MET A 155 -2.36 5.13 -9.20
N THR A 156 -2.49 5.72 -10.40
CA THR A 156 -3.52 5.35 -11.38
C THR A 156 -2.98 5.08 -12.78
N ASP A 157 -1.84 5.67 -13.14
CA ASP A 157 -1.18 5.55 -14.44
C ASP A 157 0.17 4.80 -14.29
N PRO A 158 0.26 3.55 -14.79
CA PRO A 158 1.51 2.79 -14.76
C PRO A 158 2.68 3.47 -15.48
N SER A 159 2.41 4.34 -16.46
CA SER A 159 3.44 5.06 -17.21
C SER A 159 4.02 6.26 -16.47
N ALA A 160 3.35 6.70 -15.40
CA ALA A 160 3.83 7.74 -14.50
C ALA A 160 4.79 7.20 -13.43
N VAL A 161 4.91 5.87 -13.30
CA VAL A 161 5.81 5.21 -12.34
C VAL A 161 7.17 4.99 -12.99
N ASP A 162 8.20 5.59 -12.42
CA ASP A 162 9.57 5.36 -12.86
C ASP A 162 10.32 4.34 -11.98
N PHE A 163 11.59 4.07 -12.33
CA PHE A 163 12.39 3.12 -11.58
C PHE A 163 12.81 3.61 -10.19
N ASP A 164 12.91 4.92 -9.97
CA ASP A 164 13.18 5.48 -8.65
C ASP A 164 11.97 5.32 -7.72
N ASP A 165 10.74 5.45 -8.25
CA ASP A 165 9.52 5.14 -7.52
C ASP A 165 9.48 3.66 -7.09
N ILE A 166 9.82 2.76 -8.02
CA ILE A 166 9.92 1.32 -7.72
C ILE A 166 10.97 1.06 -6.63
N MET A 167 12.15 1.66 -6.74
CA MET A 167 13.20 1.53 -5.73
C MET A 167 12.71 2.03 -4.37
N GLN A 168 12.07 3.19 -4.31
CA GLN A 168 11.54 3.75 -3.08
C GLN A 168 10.49 2.83 -2.45
N ALA A 169 9.57 2.30 -3.25
CA ALA A 169 8.56 1.36 -2.79
C ALA A 169 9.20 0.08 -2.22
N LEU A 170 10.25 -0.44 -2.86
CA LEU A 170 10.99 -1.61 -2.36
C LEU A 170 11.73 -1.34 -1.04
N ILE A 171 12.36 -0.18 -0.91
CA ILE A 171 13.10 0.21 0.31
C ILE A 171 12.15 0.33 1.51
N GLU A 172 10.97 0.90 1.31
CA GLU A 172 10.01 1.17 2.38
C GLU A 172 9.19 -0.05 2.81
N LEU A 173 9.15 -1.09 1.99
CA LEU A 173 8.51 -2.34 2.37
C LEU A 173 9.25 -2.92 3.59
N PRO A 174 8.52 -3.37 4.62
CA PRO A 174 9.15 -3.90 5.82
C PRO A 174 9.89 -5.22 5.57
N ALA A 175 9.43 -5.99 4.57
CA ALA A 175 9.99 -7.27 4.16
C ALA A 175 9.60 -7.58 2.69
N PRO A 176 10.27 -8.55 2.03
CA PRO A 176 9.91 -8.97 0.69
C PRO A 176 8.45 -9.47 0.64
N PRO A 177 7.68 -9.14 -0.41
CA PRO A 177 6.32 -9.63 -0.55
C PRO A 177 6.27 -11.16 -0.72
N PRO A 178 5.17 -11.83 -0.36
CA PRO A 178 4.99 -13.25 -0.64
C PRO A 178 5.18 -13.57 -2.12
N GLY A 179 5.99 -14.59 -2.43
CA GLY A 179 6.36 -14.92 -3.81
C GLY A 179 7.46 -14.05 -4.41
N TRP A 180 8.15 -13.23 -3.61
CA TRP A 180 9.35 -12.51 -4.01
C TRP A 180 10.38 -13.44 -4.66
N ALA A 181 10.85 -13.04 -5.84
CA ALA A 181 11.69 -13.88 -6.69
C ALA A 181 12.99 -13.19 -7.13
N PHE A 182 13.40 -12.11 -6.44
CA PHE A 182 14.57 -11.31 -6.82
C PHE A 182 15.56 -11.14 -5.66
N PRO A 183 16.12 -12.24 -5.12
CA PRO A 183 17.10 -12.16 -4.03
C PRO A 183 18.34 -11.34 -4.42
N GLU A 184 18.66 -11.23 -5.71
CA GLU A 184 19.77 -10.45 -6.25
C GLU A 184 19.63 -8.94 -6.06
N LEU A 185 18.41 -8.42 -5.85
CA LEU A 185 18.20 -6.99 -5.58
C LEU A 185 18.45 -6.64 -4.11
N VAL A 186 18.37 -7.61 -3.20
CA VAL A 186 18.50 -7.38 -1.75
C VAL A 186 19.84 -6.73 -1.38
N PRO A 187 21.01 -7.20 -1.87
CA PRO A 187 22.29 -6.56 -1.58
C PRO A 187 22.37 -5.10 -2.02
N LEU A 188 21.60 -4.70 -3.04
CA LEU A 188 21.52 -3.32 -3.53
C LEU A 188 20.48 -2.49 -2.77
N LEU A 189 19.43 -3.11 -2.22
CA LEU A 189 18.39 -2.46 -1.41
C LEU A 189 18.87 -2.14 0.02
N CYS A 190 19.65 -3.04 0.63
CA CYS A 190 20.15 -2.86 1.99
C CYS A 190 20.94 -1.56 2.23
N PRO A 191 21.97 -1.20 1.42
CA PRO A 191 22.70 0.06 1.61
C PRO A 191 21.81 1.30 1.39
N LEU A 192 20.69 1.16 0.68
CA LEU A 192 19.72 2.22 0.42
C LEU A 192 18.68 2.39 1.54
N GLY A 193 18.75 1.57 2.59
CA GLY A 193 17.91 1.70 3.79
C GLY A 193 16.78 0.68 3.90
N ALA A 194 16.76 -0.38 3.08
CA ALA A 194 15.82 -1.48 3.29
C ALA A 194 16.04 -2.13 4.66
N GLY A 195 14.94 -2.42 5.35
CA GLY A 195 14.96 -2.85 6.75
C GLY A 195 15.40 -4.31 6.99
N PRO A 196 15.53 -4.74 8.25
CA PRO A 196 16.00 -6.08 8.61
C PRO A 196 15.08 -7.21 8.14
N GLY A 197 13.80 -6.94 7.85
CA GLY A 197 12.89 -7.92 7.26
C GLY A 197 13.28 -8.38 5.85
N TRP A 198 14.15 -7.63 5.16
CA TRP A 198 14.81 -8.02 3.92
C TRP A 198 16.03 -8.94 4.13
N GLY A 199 16.43 -9.19 5.38
CA GLY A 199 17.69 -9.86 5.69
C GLY A 199 18.90 -8.92 5.67
N CYS A 200 18.66 -7.61 5.61
CA CYS A 200 19.71 -6.61 5.70
C CYS A 200 20.34 -6.60 7.09
N PRO A 201 21.67 -6.41 7.20
CA PRO A 201 22.30 -6.21 8.50
C PRO A 201 21.72 -4.96 9.17
N PRO A 202 21.60 -4.94 10.52
CA PRO A 202 21.12 -3.76 11.24
C PRO A 202 22.00 -2.55 10.90
N ASN A 203 21.37 -1.38 10.78
CA ASN A 203 22.11 -0.18 10.46
C ASN A 203 23.07 0.14 11.62
N PRO A 204 24.27 0.67 11.39
CA PRO A 204 25.22 1.02 12.46
C PRO A 204 24.67 2.04 13.48
N THR A 205 23.61 2.76 13.12
CA THR A 205 22.86 3.69 13.98
C THR A 205 21.73 3.05 14.77
N ASP A 206 21.42 1.77 14.55
CA ASP A 206 20.52 1.03 15.44
C ASP A 206 21.24 0.81 16.78
N PRO A 207 20.67 1.22 17.92
CA PRO A 207 21.30 0.98 19.21
C PRO A 207 21.49 -0.53 19.39
N ALA A 208 22.72 -0.93 19.69
CA ALA A 208 23.06 -2.32 19.91
C ALA A 208 22.26 -2.87 21.11
N GLY A 209 21.32 -3.78 20.82
CA GLY A 209 20.64 -4.57 21.83
C GLY A 209 19.34 -3.97 22.36
N GLY A 210 18.24 -4.25 21.67
CA GLY A 210 17.00 -4.50 22.40
C GLY A 210 17.16 -5.83 23.12
N GLU A 211 17.33 -5.82 24.45
CA GLU A 211 17.24 -7.04 25.25
C GLU A 211 15.93 -7.77 24.92
N PRO A 212 15.94 -9.11 24.81
CA PRO A 212 14.70 -9.85 24.68
C PRO A 212 13.86 -9.58 25.92
N THR A 213 12.70 -8.94 25.73
CA THR A 213 11.70 -8.77 26.78
C THR A 213 11.36 -10.15 27.34
N ASN A 214 11.81 -10.40 28.56
CA ASN A 214 11.49 -11.60 29.34
C ASN A 214 9.96 -11.76 29.41
N PRO A 215 9.38 -12.90 29.01
CA PRO A 215 7.97 -13.13 29.21
C PRO A 215 7.71 -13.53 30.67
N THR A 216 6.94 -12.71 31.39
CA THR A 216 6.11 -13.06 32.56
C THR A 216 6.78 -13.75 33.75
N GLY A 217 6.96 -12.99 34.83
CA GLY A 217 7.09 -13.51 36.21
C GLY A 217 6.14 -12.75 37.12
N GLY A 218 4.93 -13.28 37.29
CA GLY A 218 3.91 -12.68 38.14
C GLY A 218 4.38 -12.54 39.59
N GLN A 219 3.90 -11.48 40.24
CA GLN A 219 3.90 -11.41 41.70
C GLN A 219 3.00 -12.52 42.25
N PRO A 220 3.47 -13.36 43.18
CA PRO A 220 2.62 -13.94 44.19
C PRO A 220 2.74 -13.06 45.44
N GLY A 221 1.61 -12.51 45.90
CA GLY A 221 1.51 -12.04 47.27
C GLY A 221 1.70 -13.21 48.24
N ASP A 222 2.36 -12.99 49.37
CA ASP A 222 1.70 -12.92 50.68
C ASP A 222 2.73 -12.73 51.82
N ARG A 223 2.26 -12.02 52.85
CA ARG A 223 2.80 -11.93 54.23
C ARG A 223 3.05 -13.33 54.83
N PRO A 224 3.89 -13.50 55.87
CA PRO A 224 4.19 -12.57 56.97
C PRO A 224 5.64 -12.07 57.06
#